data_AF-A0A524ESU8-F1
#
_entry.id   AF-A0A524ESU8-F1
#
_cell.length_a   1.000
_cell.length_b   1.000
_cell.length_c   1.000
_cell.angle_alpha   90.00
_cell.angle_beta   90.00
_cell.angle_gamma   90.00
#
_symmetry.space_group_name_H-M   'P 1'
#
loop_
_entity.id
_entity.type
_entity.pdbx_description
1 polymer ?
#
loop_
_entity_poly.entity_id
_entity_poly.type
_entity_poly.pdbx_seq_one_letter_code
_entity_poly.pdbx_strand_id
1 'polypeptide(L)'
;MKSPHEDVFIYLDLTKEILKKKDIIKAIKYYISEKNKINLNGHYGLLIFQEEGNPIFLTGKKDSTIILNAIDENWKLRPKKKSFFENGLFYIFSYIAETVRKKSKIYRVIVITDTPSDLSEDYTDALFSLVSKIKVFPTFIDIIRISERDKRFFKDDVKLNILASDTKGGIFYIQDKTAFKQVIKKLVQSKQIVDLVKDQSEKIKITRSDYDFYSQLAKELKISSDEYHTKKCYFCSELICPVCASIDDKLKICPECSSAFHNCCLINYVIQNNIGIPHIFRCPNCDVLLKINQDELVRPQDNLINSAEEYLKLNEDLGESFESDIHFKPIPKIKELNMKGNLSKEKSLLIPSTKESTNLKEKPQVVWIGGYFGKLYTVQKMGDKLIYQKVKPYQDTPEENKVNKLPPVTKKKSLLSSEGNTLKYSACPECGTDFTSDFKKGEICPFCGHKLE
;
A
#
# COMPACT_ATOMS: atom_id res chain seq x y z
N MET A 1 -2.29 -9.00 -19.29
CA MET A 1 -2.41 -8.81 -17.83
C MET A 1 -2.89 -10.12 -17.19
N LYS A 2 -2.17 -10.68 -16.22
CA LYS A 2 -2.65 -11.87 -15.48
C LYS A 2 -3.84 -11.44 -14.61
N SER A 3 -4.97 -12.14 -14.70
CA SER A 3 -6.09 -11.94 -13.77
C SER A 3 -5.59 -12.10 -12.34
N PRO A 4 -5.91 -11.17 -11.41
CA PRO A 4 -5.49 -11.31 -10.03
C PRO A 4 -6.07 -12.59 -9.43
N HIS A 5 -5.28 -13.25 -8.58
CA HIS A 5 -5.76 -14.37 -7.78
C HIS A 5 -6.65 -13.82 -6.66
N GLU A 6 -7.90 -14.26 -6.61
CA GLU A 6 -8.86 -13.92 -5.54
C GLU A 6 -9.21 -15.18 -4.77
N ASP A 7 -9.06 -15.16 -3.46
CA ASP A 7 -9.55 -16.21 -2.59
C ASP A 7 -10.77 -15.67 -1.82
N VAL A 8 -11.93 -16.32 -2.00
CA VAL A 8 -13.19 -15.92 -1.39
C VAL A 8 -13.56 -16.86 -0.25
N PHE A 9 -13.69 -16.35 0.97
CA PHE A 9 -14.16 -17.12 2.12
C PHE A 9 -15.63 -16.83 2.38
N ILE A 10 -16.44 -17.88 2.42
CA ILE A 10 -17.84 -17.80 2.83
C ILE A 10 -17.89 -18.24 4.29
N TYR A 11 -18.24 -17.33 5.18
CA TYR A 11 -18.37 -17.63 6.60
C TYR A 11 -19.85 -17.65 7.01
N LEU A 12 -20.33 -18.80 7.46
CA LEU A 12 -21.70 -19.02 7.92
C LEU A 12 -21.75 -18.97 9.45
N ASP A 13 -22.26 -17.87 10.00
CA ASP A 13 -22.51 -17.65 11.42
C ASP A 13 -24.02 -17.53 11.68
N LEU A 14 -24.74 -18.64 11.44
CA LEU A 14 -26.20 -18.67 11.47
C LEU A 14 -26.70 -19.51 12.63
N THR A 15 -27.29 -18.86 13.63
CA THR A 15 -27.86 -19.54 14.80
C THR A 15 -29.35 -19.82 14.68
N LYS A 16 -30.05 -19.07 13.83
CA LYS A 16 -31.49 -19.14 13.62
C LYS A 16 -31.82 -19.81 12.29
N GLU A 17 -33.12 -20.05 12.07
CA GLU A 17 -33.63 -20.67 10.85
C GLU A 17 -34.35 -19.67 9.95
N ILE A 18 -33.93 -18.40 9.96
CA ILE A 18 -34.56 -17.33 9.16
C ILE A 18 -34.41 -17.63 7.65
N LEU A 19 -33.22 -18.06 7.23
CA LEU A 19 -32.97 -18.58 5.89
C LEU A 19 -32.90 -20.10 5.90
N LYS A 20 -33.59 -20.73 4.95
CA LYS A 20 -33.54 -22.19 4.78
C LYS A 20 -32.21 -22.60 4.14
N LYS A 21 -31.63 -23.72 4.60
CA LYS A 21 -30.42 -24.35 4.03
C LYS A 21 -30.40 -24.34 2.51
N LYS A 22 -31.52 -24.76 1.89
CA LYS A 22 -31.67 -24.88 0.43
C LYS A 22 -31.46 -23.55 -0.30
N ASP A 23 -31.85 -22.44 0.32
CA ASP A 23 -31.76 -21.11 -0.29
C ASP A 23 -30.31 -20.60 -0.21
N ILE A 24 -29.61 -20.90 0.89
CA ILE A 24 -28.17 -20.64 1.07
C ILE A 24 -27.33 -21.44 0.08
N ILE A 25 -27.55 -22.75 0.00
CA ILE A 25 -26.87 -23.63 -0.97
C ILE A 25 -27.06 -23.13 -2.40
N LYS A 26 -28.30 -22.78 -2.79
CA LYS A 26 -28.58 -22.25 -4.13
C LYS A 26 -27.87 -20.92 -4.39
N ALA A 27 -27.83 -20.03 -3.42
CA ALA A 27 -27.20 -18.73 -3.57
C ALA A 27 -25.67 -18.85 -3.66
N ILE A 28 -25.05 -19.67 -2.81
CA ILE A 28 -23.60 -19.94 -2.84
C ILE A 28 -23.21 -20.63 -4.14
N LYS A 29 -23.99 -21.62 -4.59
CA LYS A 29 -23.77 -22.28 -5.89
C LYS A 29 -23.77 -21.26 -7.03
N TYR A 30 -24.77 -20.38 -7.04
CA TYR A 30 -24.87 -19.30 -8.02
C TYR A 30 -23.68 -18.34 -7.94
N TYR A 31 -23.29 -17.91 -6.74
CA TYR A 31 -22.15 -17.02 -6.54
C TYR A 31 -20.87 -17.61 -7.13
N ILE A 32 -20.53 -18.85 -6.76
CA ILE A 32 -19.33 -19.55 -7.23
C ILE A 32 -19.39 -19.74 -8.75
N SER A 33 -20.54 -20.17 -9.30
CA SER A 33 -20.67 -20.39 -10.73
C SER A 33 -20.50 -19.12 -11.55
N GLU A 34 -21.04 -17.99 -11.09
CA GLU A 34 -20.89 -16.73 -11.81
C GLU A 34 -19.50 -16.13 -11.60
N LYS A 35 -18.93 -16.21 -10.40
CA LYS A 35 -17.55 -15.73 -10.16
C LYS A 35 -16.52 -16.52 -10.95
N ASN A 36 -16.69 -17.83 -11.12
CA ASN A 36 -15.79 -18.64 -11.96
C ASN A 36 -15.78 -18.23 -13.43
N LYS A 37 -16.86 -17.63 -13.95
CA LYS A 37 -16.88 -17.09 -15.33
C LYS A 37 -16.00 -15.86 -15.48
N ILE A 38 -15.80 -15.11 -14.39
CA ILE A 38 -15.07 -13.83 -14.39
C ILE A 38 -13.65 -14.02 -13.86
N ASN A 39 -13.46 -14.93 -12.91
CA ASN A 39 -12.19 -15.20 -12.23
C ASN A 39 -11.82 -16.69 -12.33
N LEU A 40 -11.13 -17.04 -13.41
CA LEU A 40 -10.71 -18.42 -13.72
C LEU A 40 -9.72 -19.00 -12.69
N ASN A 41 -9.05 -18.14 -11.93
CA ASN A 41 -8.03 -18.50 -10.96
C ASN A 41 -8.46 -18.32 -9.51
N GLY A 42 -9.76 -18.03 -9.29
CA GLY A 42 -10.32 -17.87 -7.97
C GLY A 42 -10.40 -19.18 -7.20
N HIS A 43 -10.23 -19.11 -5.88
CA HIS A 43 -10.55 -20.22 -4.98
C HIS A 43 -11.60 -19.78 -3.96
N TYR A 44 -12.28 -20.76 -3.41
CA TYR A 44 -13.32 -20.58 -2.42
C TYR A 44 -12.97 -21.34 -1.16
N GLY A 45 -13.35 -20.76 -0.04
CA GLY A 45 -13.34 -21.40 1.25
C GLY A 45 -14.69 -21.31 1.93
N LEU A 46 -14.90 -22.19 2.89
CA LEU A 46 -16.06 -22.23 3.75
C LEU A 46 -15.59 -22.28 5.18
N LEU A 47 -16.16 -21.43 6.02
CA LEU A 47 -16.08 -21.57 7.46
C LEU A 47 -17.49 -21.76 8.02
N ILE A 48 -17.66 -22.80 8.83
CA ILE A 48 -18.86 -23.04 9.63
C ILE A 48 -18.42 -23.63 10.97
N PHE A 49 -18.98 -23.13 12.07
CA PHE A 49 -18.75 -23.73 13.39
C PHE A 49 -19.74 -24.86 13.62
N GLN A 50 -19.35 -25.82 14.47
CA GLN A 50 -20.23 -26.82 15.05
C GLN A 50 -20.68 -26.40 16.47
N GLU A 51 -21.70 -27.04 17.04
CA GLU A 51 -22.32 -26.67 18.33
C GLU A 51 -21.31 -26.55 19.49
N GLU A 52 -20.23 -27.34 19.47
CA GLU A 52 -19.14 -27.31 20.46
C GLU A 52 -18.09 -26.20 20.23
N GLY A 53 -18.27 -25.38 19.19
CA GLY A 53 -17.27 -24.37 18.80
C GLY A 53 -16.13 -24.91 17.94
N ASN A 54 -16.23 -26.14 17.46
CA ASN A 54 -15.27 -26.72 16.53
C ASN A 54 -15.45 -26.13 15.12
N PRO A 55 -14.42 -25.50 14.53
CA PRO A 55 -14.53 -24.90 13.21
C PRO A 55 -14.28 -25.93 12.11
N ILE A 56 -15.12 -25.88 11.07
CA ILE A 56 -14.89 -26.58 9.82
C ILE A 56 -14.44 -25.54 8.82
N PHE A 57 -13.14 -25.57 8.52
CA PHE A 57 -12.52 -24.59 7.65
C PHE A 57 -11.97 -25.25 6.40
N LEU A 58 -12.65 -25.05 5.28
CA LEU A 58 -12.21 -25.46 3.96
C LEU A 58 -11.57 -24.27 3.25
N THR A 59 -10.44 -24.50 2.61
CA THR A 59 -9.73 -23.48 1.83
C THR A 59 -9.27 -24.02 0.47
N GLY A 60 -8.99 -23.13 -0.46
CA GLY A 60 -8.36 -23.47 -1.75
C GLY A 60 -9.22 -24.33 -2.69
N LYS A 61 -10.54 -24.35 -2.53
CA LYS A 61 -11.42 -25.19 -3.36
C LYS A 61 -11.89 -24.43 -4.59
N LYS A 62 -11.80 -25.03 -5.79
CA LYS A 62 -12.41 -24.47 -7.01
C LYS A 62 -13.81 -25.01 -7.29
N ASP A 63 -14.05 -26.26 -6.89
CA ASP A 63 -15.33 -26.92 -7.11
C ASP A 63 -16.35 -26.49 -6.05
N SER A 64 -17.47 -25.95 -6.53
CA SER A 64 -18.63 -25.63 -5.70
C SER A 64 -19.17 -26.85 -4.95
N THR A 65 -19.12 -28.06 -5.53
CA THR A 65 -19.74 -29.26 -4.93
C THR A 65 -19.16 -29.56 -3.55
N ILE A 66 -17.84 -29.43 -3.38
CA ILE A 66 -17.14 -29.65 -2.11
C ILE A 66 -17.67 -28.69 -1.03
N ILE A 67 -17.82 -27.42 -1.38
CA ILE A 67 -18.34 -26.39 -0.48
C ILE A 67 -19.80 -26.70 -0.11
N LEU A 68 -20.63 -27.06 -1.09
CA LEU A 68 -22.05 -27.33 -0.88
C LEU A 68 -22.27 -28.60 -0.03
N ASN A 69 -21.48 -29.65 -0.25
CA ASN A 69 -21.55 -30.89 0.52
C ASN A 69 -21.15 -30.63 1.97
N ALA A 70 -20.09 -29.85 2.22
CA ALA A 70 -19.69 -29.48 3.56
C ALA A 70 -20.77 -28.68 4.30
N ILE A 71 -21.49 -27.79 3.62
CA ILE A 71 -22.67 -27.11 4.20
C ILE A 71 -23.75 -28.16 4.53
N ASP A 72 -24.03 -29.09 3.62
CA ASP A 72 -25.11 -30.07 3.78
C ASP A 72 -24.89 -31.00 4.98
N GLU A 73 -23.68 -31.54 5.09
CA GLU A 73 -23.23 -32.45 6.16
C GLU A 73 -23.25 -31.76 7.52
N ASN A 74 -22.83 -30.50 7.58
CA ASN A 74 -22.61 -29.80 8.87
C ASN A 74 -23.75 -28.88 9.27
N TRP A 75 -24.77 -28.70 8.42
CA TRP A 75 -25.88 -27.80 8.71
C TRP A 75 -26.59 -28.09 10.03
N LYS A 76 -26.82 -29.36 10.34
CA LYS A 76 -27.56 -29.77 11.55
C LYS A 76 -26.76 -29.58 12.84
N LEU A 77 -25.43 -29.61 12.71
CA LEU A 77 -24.48 -29.50 13.81
C LEU A 77 -24.04 -28.06 14.07
N ARG A 78 -24.59 -27.06 13.36
CA ARG A 78 -24.24 -25.66 13.55
C ARG A 78 -24.71 -25.14 14.93
N PRO A 79 -24.01 -24.15 15.52
CA PRO A 79 -24.44 -23.47 16.73
C PRO A 79 -25.86 -22.93 16.59
N LYS A 80 -26.72 -23.16 17.59
CA LYS A 80 -28.09 -22.62 17.63
C LYS A 80 -28.32 -21.57 18.71
N LYS A 81 -27.35 -21.42 19.62
CA LYS A 81 -27.48 -20.60 20.84
C LYS A 81 -26.56 -19.39 20.87
N LYS A 82 -25.40 -19.46 20.22
CA LYS A 82 -24.36 -18.44 20.30
C LYS A 82 -23.71 -18.23 18.93
N SER A 83 -23.41 -16.97 18.61
CA SER A 83 -22.59 -16.58 17.46
C SER A 83 -21.10 -16.80 17.76
N PHE A 84 -20.34 -17.19 16.74
CA PHE A 84 -18.88 -17.30 16.80
C PHE A 84 -18.18 -16.26 15.93
N PHE A 85 -18.84 -15.12 15.68
CA PHE A 85 -18.44 -14.11 14.72
C PHE A 85 -16.95 -13.73 14.78
N GLU A 86 -16.45 -13.29 15.94
CA GLU A 86 -15.05 -12.90 16.11
C GLU A 86 -14.11 -14.08 15.90
N ASN A 87 -14.43 -15.23 16.50
CA ASN A 87 -13.62 -16.44 16.39
C ASN A 87 -13.48 -16.83 14.92
N GLY A 88 -14.55 -16.76 14.14
CA GLY A 88 -14.49 -17.09 12.73
C GLY A 88 -13.63 -16.13 11.92
N LEU A 89 -13.70 -14.84 12.23
CA LEU A 89 -12.80 -13.85 11.62
C LEU A 89 -11.34 -14.08 12.03
N PHE A 90 -11.05 -14.40 13.30
CA PHE A 90 -9.68 -14.75 13.74
C PHE A 90 -9.12 -15.94 12.97
N TYR A 91 -9.91 -16.99 12.73
CA TYR A 91 -9.48 -18.13 11.90
C TYR A 91 -9.14 -17.73 10.47
N ILE A 92 -10.02 -16.96 9.83
CA ILE A 92 -9.82 -16.51 8.44
C ILE A 92 -8.61 -15.59 8.35
N PHE A 93 -8.46 -14.65 9.27
CA PHE A 93 -7.36 -13.71 9.33
C PHE A 93 -6.02 -14.37 9.60
N SER A 94 -5.98 -15.39 10.47
CA SER A 94 -4.77 -16.19 10.69
C SER A 94 -4.33 -16.90 9.41
N TYR A 95 -5.29 -17.47 8.66
CA TYR A 95 -5.00 -18.08 7.36
C TYR A 95 -4.54 -17.04 6.32
N ILE A 96 -5.17 -15.86 6.28
CA ILE A 96 -4.74 -14.78 5.40
C ILE A 96 -3.30 -14.39 5.75
N ALA A 97 -2.98 -14.16 7.02
CA ALA A 97 -1.63 -13.82 7.48
C ALA A 97 -0.58 -14.87 7.06
N GLU A 98 -0.91 -16.16 7.14
CA GLU A 98 0.00 -17.22 6.71
C GLU A 98 0.19 -17.26 5.18
N THR A 99 -0.87 -16.96 4.43
CA THR A 99 -0.85 -17.04 2.96
C THR A 99 -0.28 -15.80 2.31
N VAL A 100 -0.54 -14.60 2.85
CA VAL A 100 0.08 -13.35 2.38
C VAL A 100 1.58 -13.38 2.52
N ARG A 101 2.14 -14.13 3.48
CA ARG A 101 3.60 -14.33 3.55
C ARG A 101 4.15 -14.97 2.28
N LYS A 102 3.40 -15.88 1.66
CA LYS A 102 3.86 -16.73 0.55
C LYS A 102 3.64 -16.08 -0.82
N LYS A 103 2.53 -15.38 -1.02
CA LYS A 103 2.16 -14.75 -2.30
C LYS A 103 1.16 -13.62 -2.11
N SER A 104 1.18 -12.59 -2.96
CA SER A 104 0.14 -11.58 -3.04
C SER A 104 -1.13 -12.17 -3.65
N LYS A 105 -2.24 -11.95 -2.96
CA LYS A 105 -3.58 -12.36 -3.35
C LYS A 105 -4.58 -11.32 -2.87
N ILE A 106 -5.70 -11.25 -3.56
CA ILE A 106 -6.88 -10.53 -3.12
C ILE A 106 -7.72 -11.48 -2.29
N TYR A 107 -8.20 -11.02 -1.15
CA TYR A 107 -9.06 -11.81 -0.27
C TYR A 107 -10.43 -11.14 -0.15
N ARG A 108 -11.49 -11.93 -0.26
CA ARG A 108 -12.85 -11.46 0.04
C ARG A 108 -13.49 -12.39 1.05
N VAL A 109 -13.96 -11.83 2.16
CA VAL A 109 -14.66 -12.55 3.21
C VAL A 109 -16.13 -12.14 3.14
N ILE A 110 -17.01 -13.09 2.86
CA ILE A 110 -18.46 -12.89 2.89
C ILE A 110 -18.98 -13.54 4.17
N VAL A 111 -19.28 -12.72 5.17
CA VAL A 111 -19.85 -13.18 6.43
C VAL A 111 -21.36 -13.14 6.33
N ILE A 112 -22.02 -14.24 6.65
CA ILE A 112 -23.48 -14.33 6.70
C ILE A 112 -23.86 -14.62 8.16
N THR A 113 -24.48 -13.64 8.82
CA THR A 113 -24.79 -13.71 10.25
C THR A 113 -26.21 -13.28 10.55
N ASP A 114 -26.86 -13.91 11.54
CA ASP A 114 -28.24 -13.63 11.96
C ASP A 114 -28.39 -13.24 13.44
N THR A 115 -27.26 -13.18 14.16
CA THR A 115 -27.22 -13.05 15.61
C THR A 115 -26.11 -12.09 16.01
N PRO A 116 -26.42 -11.09 16.85
CA PRO A 116 -25.40 -10.19 17.37
C PRO A 116 -24.26 -10.95 18.04
N SER A 117 -23.04 -10.45 17.89
CA SER A 117 -21.97 -10.90 18.76
C SER A 117 -22.08 -10.24 20.13
N ASP A 118 -22.01 -11.09 21.16
CA ASP A 118 -22.05 -10.72 22.58
C ASP A 118 -20.70 -10.98 23.29
N LEU A 119 -19.58 -11.08 22.54
CA LEU A 119 -18.25 -11.20 23.15
C LEU A 119 -17.79 -9.86 23.78
N SER A 120 -16.81 -9.95 24.70
CA SER A 120 -16.29 -8.78 25.41
C SER A 120 -15.57 -7.79 24.49
N GLU A 121 -15.39 -6.57 25.00
CA GLU A 121 -14.68 -5.49 24.30
C GLU A 121 -13.24 -5.89 23.96
N ASP A 122 -12.54 -6.61 24.86
CA ASP A 122 -11.18 -7.12 24.60
C ASP A 122 -11.06 -7.95 23.31
N TYR A 123 -12.06 -8.78 23.00
CA TYR A 123 -12.09 -9.56 21.74
C TYR A 123 -12.31 -8.66 20.54
N THR A 124 -13.13 -7.62 20.70
CA THR A 124 -13.40 -6.63 19.66
C THR A 124 -12.14 -5.82 19.35
N ASP A 125 -11.41 -5.38 20.37
CA ASP A 125 -10.16 -4.63 20.22
C ASP A 125 -9.06 -5.48 19.58
N ALA A 126 -8.94 -6.75 19.99
CA ALA A 126 -8.01 -7.70 19.37
C ALA A 126 -8.36 -7.93 17.88
N LEU A 127 -9.65 -8.02 17.55
CA LEU A 127 -10.11 -8.16 16.18
C LEU A 127 -9.76 -6.91 15.35
N PHE A 128 -10.02 -5.72 15.87
CA PHE A 128 -9.71 -4.47 15.18
C PHE A 128 -8.20 -4.26 15.01
N SER A 129 -7.40 -4.61 16.01
CA SER A 129 -5.93 -4.61 15.87
C SER A 129 -5.51 -5.52 14.71
N LEU A 130 -6.09 -6.72 14.59
CA LEU A 130 -5.76 -7.64 13.51
C LEU A 130 -6.26 -7.14 12.14
N VAL A 131 -7.45 -6.54 12.06
CA VAL A 131 -7.97 -5.92 10.83
C VAL A 131 -7.09 -4.77 10.38
N SER A 132 -6.65 -3.92 11.32
CA SER A 132 -5.76 -2.80 11.03
C SER A 132 -4.42 -3.26 10.42
N LYS A 133 -3.97 -4.47 10.78
CA LYS A 133 -2.76 -5.09 10.22
C LYS A 133 -3.02 -5.74 8.86
N ILE A 134 -4.17 -6.40 8.69
CA ILE A 134 -4.48 -7.15 7.48
C ILE A 134 -4.94 -6.26 6.33
N LYS A 135 -5.52 -5.08 6.60
CA LYS A 135 -5.99 -4.14 5.56
C LYS A 135 -4.88 -3.61 4.63
N VAL A 136 -3.61 -3.76 5.03
CA VAL A 136 -2.44 -3.51 4.16
C VAL A 136 -2.44 -4.45 2.96
N PHE A 137 -2.94 -5.67 3.15
CA PHE A 137 -3.19 -6.62 2.08
C PHE A 137 -4.62 -6.42 1.55
N PRO A 138 -4.88 -6.63 0.24
CA PRO A 138 -6.17 -6.34 -0.37
C PRO A 138 -7.24 -7.34 0.09
N THR A 139 -7.79 -7.09 1.28
CA THR A 139 -8.76 -7.91 2.00
C THR A 139 -10.05 -7.13 2.17
N PHE A 140 -11.17 -7.71 1.73
CA PHE A 140 -12.50 -7.09 1.74
C PHE A 140 -13.45 -7.91 2.59
N ILE A 141 -14.21 -7.28 3.49
CA ILE A 141 -15.17 -7.97 4.34
C ILE A 141 -16.58 -7.47 4.05
N ASP A 142 -17.36 -8.30 3.38
CA ASP A 142 -18.77 -8.08 3.12
C ASP A 142 -19.60 -8.82 4.17
N ILE A 143 -20.47 -8.11 4.88
CA ILE A 143 -21.29 -8.66 5.96
C ILE A 143 -22.76 -8.64 5.54
N ILE A 144 -23.36 -9.83 5.47
CA ILE A 144 -24.79 -10.01 5.21
C ILE A 144 -25.47 -10.29 6.54
N ARG A 145 -26.17 -9.29 7.08
CA ARG A 145 -26.93 -9.39 8.32
C ARG A 145 -28.36 -9.81 8.02
N ILE A 146 -28.76 -10.95 8.56
CA ILE A 146 -30.13 -11.48 8.45
C ILE A 146 -30.91 -11.08 9.70
N SER A 147 -32.04 -10.43 9.49
CA SER A 147 -32.91 -9.98 10.57
C SER A 147 -34.36 -10.38 10.29
N GLU A 148 -35.11 -10.65 11.35
CA GLU A 148 -36.57 -10.68 11.28
C GLU A 148 -37.12 -9.26 11.02
N ARG A 149 -38.33 -9.17 10.48
CA ARG A 149 -38.86 -7.99 9.76
C ARG A 149 -38.88 -6.66 10.53
N ASP A 150 -38.71 -6.69 11.85
CA ASP A 150 -38.86 -5.51 12.71
C ASP A 150 -37.57 -5.04 13.41
N LYS A 151 -36.47 -5.80 13.33
CA LYS A 151 -35.19 -5.40 13.94
C LYS A 151 -34.27 -4.75 12.91
N ARG A 152 -34.17 -3.43 12.97
CA ARG A 152 -33.28 -2.63 12.11
C ARG A 152 -31.93 -2.30 12.74
N PHE A 153 -31.83 -2.34 14.07
CA PHE A 153 -30.64 -1.96 14.81
C PHE A 153 -30.24 -3.05 15.79
N PHE A 154 -28.97 -3.42 15.75
CA PHE A 154 -28.33 -4.37 16.66
C PHE A 154 -27.20 -3.68 17.41
N LYS A 155 -26.91 -4.16 18.62
CA LYS A 155 -25.87 -3.59 19.48
C LYS A 155 -24.48 -3.63 18.83
N ASP A 156 -24.24 -4.63 17.98
CA ASP A 156 -22.97 -4.84 17.29
C ASP A 156 -22.87 -4.11 15.95
N ASP A 157 -23.90 -3.38 15.48
CA ASP A 157 -23.89 -2.74 14.17
C ASP A 157 -22.73 -1.74 13.99
N VAL A 158 -22.35 -1.00 15.04
CA VAL A 158 -21.20 -0.09 15.00
C VAL A 158 -19.92 -0.87 14.71
N LYS A 159 -19.72 -2.00 15.41
CA LYS A 159 -18.57 -2.89 15.20
C LYS A 159 -18.54 -3.42 13.77
N LEU A 160 -19.67 -3.93 13.27
CA LEU A 160 -19.75 -4.43 11.90
C LEU A 160 -19.42 -3.33 10.87
N ASN A 161 -19.93 -2.10 11.09
CA ASN A 161 -19.69 -0.97 10.18
C ASN A 161 -18.22 -0.58 10.11
N ILE A 162 -17.53 -0.55 11.26
CA ILE A 162 -16.09 -0.29 11.29
C ILE A 162 -15.34 -1.41 10.53
N LEU A 163 -15.66 -2.68 10.77
CA LEU A 163 -15.02 -3.81 10.07
C LEU A 163 -15.18 -3.74 8.56
N ALA A 164 -16.41 -3.52 8.07
CA ALA A 164 -16.69 -3.42 6.64
C ALA A 164 -16.01 -2.18 6.03
N SER A 165 -16.08 -1.02 6.70
CA SER A 165 -15.49 0.24 6.21
C SER A 165 -13.96 0.16 6.12
N ASP A 166 -13.30 -0.31 7.17
CA ASP A 166 -11.83 -0.39 7.22
C ASP A 166 -11.24 -1.34 6.17
N THR A 167 -12.05 -2.32 5.75
CA THR A 167 -11.69 -3.29 4.71
C THR A 167 -12.32 -2.98 3.36
N LYS A 168 -12.95 -1.80 3.19
CA LYS A 168 -13.60 -1.37 1.95
C LYS A 168 -14.67 -2.35 1.44
N GLY A 169 -15.28 -3.12 2.35
CA GLY A 169 -16.43 -3.99 2.09
C GLY A 169 -17.76 -3.28 2.36
N GLY A 170 -18.85 -4.04 2.39
CA GLY A 170 -20.19 -3.51 2.64
C GLY A 170 -21.00 -4.32 3.64
N ILE A 171 -21.97 -3.65 4.28
CA ILE A 171 -23.00 -4.30 5.10
C ILE A 171 -24.31 -4.34 4.34
N PHE A 172 -24.96 -5.50 4.39
CA PHE A 172 -26.22 -5.77 3.72
C PHE A 172 -27.22 -6.35 4.71
N TYR A 173 -28.23 -5.57 5.05
CA TYR A 173 -29.35 -6.04 5.87
C TYR A 173 -30.40 -6.70 4.98
N ILE A 174 -30.77 -7.93 5.33
CA ILE A 174 -31.76 -8.72 4.58
C ILE A 174 -32.81 -9.32 5.51
N GLN A 175 -34.02 -9.42 5.00
CA GLN A 175 -35.17 -9.93 5.75
C GLN A 175 -35.72 -11.25 5.19
N ASP A 176 -35.36 -11.58 3.94
CA ASP A 176 -35.90 -12.76 3.27
C ASP A 176 -34.96 -13.30 2.18
N LYS A 177 -35.38 -14.45 1.60
CA LYS A 177 -34.66 -15.14 0.53
C LYS A 177 -34.50 -14.30 -0.74
N THR A 178 -35.44 -13.39 -1.02
CA THR A 178 -35.44 -12.57 -2.23
C THR A 178 -34.38 -11.47 -2.14
N ALA A 179 -34.34 -10.77 -1.02
CA ALA A 179 -33.29 -9.80 -0.69
C ALA A 179 -31.92 -10.47 -0.64
N PHE A 180 -31.81 -11.65 0.00
CA PHE A 180 -30.56 -12.42 0.02
C PHE A 180 -30.02 -12.72 -1.38
N LYS A 181 -30.89 -13.19 -2.29
CA LYS A 181 -30.51 -13.47 -3.68
C LYS A 181 -30.06 -12.20 -4.42
N GLN A 182 -30.68 -11.06 -4.17
CA GLN A 182 -30.29 -9.78 -4.78
C GLN A 182 -28.92 -9.32 -4.29
N VAL A 183 -28.65 -9.41 -2.99
CA VAL A 183 -27.35 -9.08 -2.40
C VAL A 183 -26.26 -9.97 -2.98
N ILE A 184 -26.49 -11.30 -3.05
CA ILE A 184 -25.52 -12.23 -3.64
C ILE A 184 -25.22 -11.89 -5.11
N LYS A 185 -26.25 -11.53 -5.90
CA LYS A 185 -26.04 -11.03 -7.28
C LYS A 185 -25.19 -9.75 -7.32
N LYS A 186 -25.44 -8.81 -6.40
CA LYS A 186 -24.65 -7.58 -6.29
C LYS A 186 -23.18 -7.89 -5.93
N LEU A 187 -22.93 -8.85 -5.04
CA LEU A 187 -21.57 -9.26 -4.66
C LEU A 187 -20.82 -9.98 -5.80
N VAL A 188 -21.53 -10.69 -6.68
CA VAL A 188 -20.94 -11.21 -7.93
C VAL A 188 -20.45 -10.06 -8.80
N GLN A 189 -21.27 -9.01 -8.93
CA GLN A 189 -21.05 -7.86 -9.81
C GLN A 189 -20.12 -6.78 -9.22
N SER A 190 -19.94 -6.72 -7.90
CA SER A 190 -19.07 -5.73 -7.25
C SER A 190 -17.66 -5.88 -7.83
N LYS A 191 -17.29 -4.87 -8.61
CA LYS A 191 -16.26 -4.87 -9.64
C LYS A 191 -14.92 -5.39 -9.13
N GLN A 192 -14.15 -5.93 -10.07
CA GLN A 192 -12.72 -6.18 -9.97
C GLN A 192 -12.03 -5.04 -9.19
N ILE A 193 -11.44 -5.38 -8.06
CA ILE A 193 -10.63 -4.53 -7.16
C ILE A 193 -9.37 -3.94 -7.85
N VAL A 194 -9.21 -4.21 -9.14
CA VAL A 194 -7.99 -3.95 -9.92
C VAL A 194 -7.71 -2.45 -10.07
N ASP A 195 -8.71 -1.57 -10.00
CA ASP A 195 -8.49 -0.13 -10.19
C ASP A 195 -8.19 0.62 -8.88
N LEU A 196 -8.70 0.18 -7.72
CA LEU A 196 -8.41 0.82 -6.42
C LEU A 196 -7.00 0.54 -5.89
N VAL A 197 -6.34 -0.52 -6.39
CA VAL A 197 -4.96 -0.87 -5.99
C VAL A 197 -3.93 -0.26 -6.94
N LYS A 198 -4.30 0.07 -8.18
CA LYS A 198 -3.40 0.71 -9.15
C LYS A 198 -3.14 2.19 -8.85
N ASP A 199 -4.05 2.87 -8.14
CA ASP A 199 -3.93 4.27 -7.75
C ASP A 199 -3.12 4.51 -6.45
N GLN A 200 -2.28 3.56 -6.01
CA GLN A 200 -1.39 3.74 -4.85
C GLN A 200 -0.23 4.70 -5.15
N SER A 201 -0.56 5.97 -5.35
CA SER A 201 0.30 7.10 -5.00
C SER A 201 0.22 7.43 -3.50
N GLU A 202 -0.82 6.96 -2.81
CA GLU A 202 -0.86 6.90 -1.35
C GLU A 202 -0.16 5.62 -0.89
N LYS A 203 1.14 5.71 -0.61
CA LYS A 203 1.86 4.65 0.11
C LYS A 203 1.08 4.36 1.40
N ILE A 204 0.61 3.14 1.58
CA ILE A 204 -0.07 2.70 2.80
C ILE A 204 0.84 3.04 3.97
N LYS A 205 0.42 3.99 4.82
CA LYS A 205 1.17 4.36 6.02
C LYS A 205 0.93 3.29 7.07
N ILE A 206 1.96 2.50 7.36
CA ILE A 206 1.95 1.54 8.46
C ILE A 206 2.52 2.24 9.68
N THR A 207 1.82 2.15 10.80
CA THR A 207 2.25 2.67 12.09
C THR A 207 3.44 1.87 12.61
N ARG A 208 4.40 2.58 13.23
CA ARG A 208 5.62 1.96 13.75
C ARG A 208 5.35 0.88 14.80
N SER A 209 4.29 1.03 15.59
CA SER A 209 3.82 0.02 16.56
C SER A 209 3.53 -1.34 15.92
N ASP A 210 3.24 -1.38 14.62
CA ASP A 210 2.91 -2.61 13.90
C ASP A 210 4.09 -3.19 13.11
N TYR A 211 5.25 -2.52 13.07
CA TYR A 211 6.41 -2.97 12.28
C TYR A 211 6.85 -4.38 12.66
N ASP A 212 6.84 -4.70 13.96
CA ASP A 212 7.24 -6.01 14.47
C ASP A 212 6.37 -7.14 13.89
N PHE A 213 5.06 -6.90 13.75
CA PHE A 213 4.15 -7.86 13.15
C PHE A 213 4.54 -8.19 11.70
N TYR A 214 4.81 -7.18 10.88
CA TYR A 214 5.21 -7.41 9.49
C TYR A 214 6.63 -7.97 9.37
N SER A 215 7.55 -7.56 10.25
CA SER A 215 8.92 -8.07 10.29
C SER A 215 8.97 -9.56 10.66
N GLN A 216 8.06 -10.01 11.52
CA GLN A 216 7.88 -11.43 11.86
C GLN A 216 7.24 -12.23 10.72
N LEU A 217 6.36 -11.61 9.93
CA LEU A 217 5.79 -12.24 8.72
C LEU A 217 6.83 -12.39 7.61
N ALA A 218 7.70 -11.40 7.41
CA ALA A 218 8.68 -11.39 6.32
C ALA A 218 9.83 -12.38 6.54
N LYS A 219 10.31 -13.01 5.45
CA LYS A 219 11.48 -13.89 5.47
C LYS A 219 12.77 -13.10 5.23
N GLU A 220 13.84 -13.49 5.91
CA GLU A 220 15.16 -12.96 5.64
C GLU A 220 15.76 -13.58 4.37
N LEU A 221 16.58 -12.79 3.69
CA LEU A 221 17.37 -13.28 2.57
C LEU A 221 18.54 -14.10 3.09
N LYS A 222 18.83 -15.21 2.41
CA LYS A 222 20.02 -16.00 2.70
C LYS A 222 21.23 -15.35 2.04
N ILE A 223 22.35 -15.30 2.73
CA ILE A 223 23.63 -14.93 2.11
C ILE A 223 24.14 -16.15 1.35
N SER A 224 24.54 -15.95 0.11
CA SER A 224 25.22 -16.97 -0.69
C SER A 224 26.43 -17.52 0.08
N SER A 225 26.47 -18.84 0.28
CA SER A 225 27.75 -19.51 0.57
C SER A 225 28.62 -19.48 -0.69
N ASP A 226 29.93 -19.65 -0.52
CA ASP A 226 30.93 -19.56 -1.59
C ASP A 226 30.71 -20.58 -2.75
N GLU A 227 29.75 -21.50 -2.61
CA GLU A 227 29.38 -22.48 -3.65
C GLU A 227 28.43 -21.92 -4.74
N TYR A 228 27.87 -20.71 -4.59
CA TYR A 228 26.90 -20.14 -5.54
C TYR A 228 27.40 -18.96 -6.40
N HIS A 229 28.73 -18.82 -6.58
CA HIS A 229 29.35 -17.82 -7.48
C HIS A 229 28.92 -17.91 -8.97
N THR A 230 28.04 -18.84 -9.33
CA THR A 230 27.50 -19.01 -10.69
C THR A 230 26.13 -18.37 -10.90
N LYS A 231 25.45 -17.87 -9.87
CA LYS A 231 24.12 -17.27 -10.01
C LYS A 231 24.20 -15.80 -10.41
N LYS A 232 23.50 -15.44 -11.47
CA LYS A 232 23.33 -14.06 -11.92
C LYS A 232 22.27 -13.34 -11.10
N CYS A 233 22.48 -12.04 -10.86
CA CYS A 233 21.48 -11.22 -10.19
C CYS A 233 20.21 -11.11 -11.06
N TYR A 234 19.04 -11.22 -10.44
CA TYR A 234 17.74 -11.11 -11.10
C TYR A 234 17.52 -9.78 -11.83
N PHE A 235 18.07 -8.68 -11.31
CA PHE A 235 17.82 -7.34 -11.85
C PHE A 235 18.78 -6.96 -12.98
N CYS A 236 20.08 -7.16 -12.80
CA CYS A 236 21.08 -6.79 -13.81
C CYS A 236 21.51 -7.95 -14.71
N SER A 237 21.13 -9.19 -14.40
CA SER A 237 21.52 -10.41 -15.13
C SER A 237 23.04 -10.70 -15.17
N GLU A 238 23.81 -10.03 -14.30
CA GLU A 238 25.26 -10.16 -14.20
C GLU A 238 25.69 -10.82 -12.88
N LEU A 239 26.91 -11.38 -12.87
CA LEU A 239 27.55 -11.93 -11.66
C LEU A 239 28.10 -10.83 -10.76
N ILE A 240 28.69 -9.80 -11.37
CA ILE A 240 29.18 -8.59 -10.70
C ILE A 240 28.27 -7.44 -11.11
N CYS A 241 27.79 -6.65 -10.15
CA CYS A 241 26.88 -5.56 -10.46
C CYS A 241 27.60 -4.46 -11.27
N PRO A 242 27.07 -4.00 -12.41
CA PRO A 242 27.66 -2.89 -13.16
C PRO A 242 27.57 -1.54 -12.43
N VAL A 243 26.72 -1.44 -11.39
CA VAL A 243 26.49 -0.19 -10.64
C VAL A 243 27.47 -0.03 -9.49
N CYS A 244 27.66 -1.06 -8.66
CA CYS A 244 28.59 -0.98 -7.53
C CYS A 244 30.00 -1.50 -7.86
N ALA A 245 30.15 -2.32 -8.92
CA ALA A 245 31.40 -2.95 -9.35
C ALA A 245 32.17 -3.67 -8.21
N SER A 246 31.48 -4.05 -7.13
CA SER A 246 32.09 -4.68 -5.97
C SER A 246 32.30 -6.17 -6.20
N ILE A 247 33.55 -6.61 -6.18
CA ILE A 247 33.94 -8.01 -6.34
C ILE A 247 33.54 -8.83 -5.10
N ASP A 248 33.51 -8.20 -3.93
CA ASP A 248 33.15 -8.81 -2.65
C ASP A 248 31.63 -8.79 -2.36
N ASP A 249 30.79 -8.44 -3.35
CA ASP A 249 29.33 -8.41 -3.14
C ASP A 249 28.77 -9.83 -3.00
N LYS A 250 28.50 -10.23 -1.76
CA LYS A 250 27.85 -11.50 -1.45
C LYS A 250 26.38 -11.43 -1.84
N LEU A 251 26.02 -12.19 -2.88
CA LEU A 251 24.64 -12.27 -3.37
C LEU A 251 23.67 -12.68 -2.25
N LYS A 252 22.56 -11.96 -2.19
CA LYS A 252 21.42 -12.28 -1.32
C LYS A 252 20.41 -13.11 -2.08
N ILE A 253 19.97 -14.22 -1.49
CA ILE A 253 19.17 -15.24 -2.15
C ILE A 253 17.79 -15.34 -1.49
N CYS A 254 16.74 -15.30 -2.31
CA CYS A 254 15.39 -15.59 -1.87
C CYS A 254 15.28 -17.05 -1.40
N PRO A 255 14.82 -17.32 -0.15
CA PRO A 255 14.73 -18.69 0.36
C PRO A 255 13.69 -19.56 -0.36
N GLU A 256 12.71 -18.97 -1.06
CA GLU A 256 11.64 -19.72 -1.72
C GLU A 256 11.93 -20.06 -3.18
N CYS A 257 12.38 -19.08 -3.98
CA CYS A 257 12.59 -19.27 -5.42
C CYS A 257 14.07 -19.27 -5.82
N SER A 258 14.97 -19.10 -4.86
CA SER A 258 16.41 -19.11 -5.08
C SER A 258 16.94 -18.03 -6.04
N SER A 259 16.14 -17.01 -6.35
CA SER A 259 16.59 -15.80 -7.07
C SER A 259 17.66 -15.07 -6.26
N ALA A 260 18.72 -14.66 -6.95
CA ALA A 260 19.86 -13.96 -6.37
C ALA A 260 19.80 -12.46 -6.66
N PHE A 261 20.26 -11.65 -5.72
CA PHE A 261 20.26 -10.19 -5.81
C PHE A 261 21.57 -9.62 -5.29
N HIS A 262 22.16 -8.69 -6.05
CA HIS A 262 23.18 -7.79 -5.52
C HIS A 262 22.56 -6.87 -4.46
N ASN A 263 23.33 -6.49 -3.45
CA ASN A 263 22.81 -5.67 -2.36
C ASN A 263 22.33 -4.29 -2.86
N CYS A 264 23.08 -3.65 -3.76
CA CYS A 264 22.69 -2.34 -4.31
C CYS A 264 21.44 -2.41 -5.21
N CYS A 265 21.31 -3.44 -6.05
CA CYS A 265 20.14 -3.66 -6.89
C CYS A 265 18.90 -3.88 -6.02
N LEU A 266 19.06 -4.65 -4.95
CA LEU A 266 18.00 -4.94 -4.00
C LEU A 266 17.55 -3.68 -3.25
N ILE A 267 18.48 -2.90 -2.68
CA ILE A 267 18.16 -1.65 -1.98
C ILE A 267 17.37 -0.70 -2.89
N ASN A 268 17.83 -0.50 -4.13
CA ASN A 268 17.13 0.35 -5.10
C ASN A 268 15.70 -0.14 -5.37
N TYR A 269 15.51 -1.46 -5.49
CA TYR A 269 14.19 -2.04 -5.67
C TYR A 269 13.29 -1.83 -4.45
N VAL A 270 13.82 -2.06 -3.24
CA VAL A 270 13.09 -1.97 -1.96
C VAL A 270 12.61 -0.55 -1.67
N ILE A 271 13.41 0.48 -1.97
CA ILE A 271 13.02 1.89 -1.80
C ILE A 271 11.75 2.22 -2.60
N GLN A 272 11.58 1.58 -3.76
CA GLN A 272 10.46 1.82 -4.68
C GLN A 272 9.29 0.86 -4.46
N ASN A 273 9.53 -0.36 -3.97
CA ASN A 273 8.55 -1.46 -3.94
C ASN A 273 8.32 -2.04 -2.53
N ASN A 274 8.58 -1.26 -1.49
CA ASN A 274 8.22 -1.65 -0.13
C ASN A 274 6.71 -1.63 0.09
N ILE A 275 6.24 -2.38 1.09
CA ILE A 275 4.83 -2.49 1.45
C ILE A 275 4.32 -1.33 2.33
N GLY A 276 5.05 -0.22 2.40
CA GLY A 276 4.84 0.85 3.38
C GLY A 276 5.81 0.81 4.57
N ILE A 277 6.60 -0.27 4.70
CA ILE A 277 7.72 -0.37 5.66
C ILE A 277 9.04 -0.40 4.87
N PRO A 278 9.96 0.56 5.08
CA PRO A 278 11.14 0.74 4.22
C PRO A 278 11.95 -0.51 3.94
N HIS A 279 12.07 -1.45 4.87
CA HIS A 279 12.90 -2.65 4.76
C HIS A 279 12.14 -3.93 4.42
N ILE A 280 10.82 -3.86 4.16
CA ILE A 280 9.98 -5.02 3.86
C ILE A 280 9.36 -4.88 2.47
N PHE A 281 9.52 -5.91 1.63
CA PHE A 281 9.15 -5.88 0.22
C PHE A 281 8.72 -7.26 -0.29
N ARG A 282 8.22 -7.31 -1.52
CA ARG A 282 7.85 -8.55 -2.22
C ARG A 282 8.97 -9.01 -3.14
N CYS A 283 9.30 -10.30 -3.11
CA CYS A 283 10.25 -10.86 -4.07
C CYS A 283 9.73 -10.64 -5.50
N PRO A 284 10.51 -10.03 -6.41
CA PRO A 284 10.03 -9.73 -7.76
C PRO A 284 9.74 -10.99 -8.59
N ASN A 285 10.34 -12.13 -8.25
CA ASN A 285 10.16 -13.39 -8.98
C ASN A 285 8.99 -14.24 -8.46
N CYS A 286 8.90 -14.44 -7.14
CA CYS A 286 7.92 -15.36 -6.54
C CYS A 286 6.93 -14.70 -5.57
N ASP A 287 7.07 -13.39 -5.32
CA ASP A 287 6.11 -12.58 -4.57
C ASP A 287 5.97 -12.95 -3.07
N VAL A 288 6.90 -13.75 -2.54
CA VAL A 288 7.05 -13.97 -1.10
C VAL A 288 7.44 -12.66 -0.41
N LEU A 289 6.94 -12.45 0.82
CA LEU A 289 7.31 -11.29 1.63
C LEU A 289 8.71 -11.47 2.21
N LEU A 290 9.59 -10.51 1.94
CA LEU A 290 11.00 -10.51 2.32
C LEU A 290 11.36 -9.26 3.12
N LYS A 291 12.41 -9.37 3.92
CA LYS A 291 13.03 -8.24 4.62
C LYS A 291 14.53 -8.18 4.40
N ILE A 292 15.07 -6.96 4.42
CA ILE A 292 16.50 -6.65 4.49
C ILE A 292 16.83 -6.02 5.83
N ASN A 293 18.10 -5.99 6.21
CA ASN A 293 18.52 -5.28 7.40
C ASN A 293 18.30 -3.77 7.20
N GLN A 294 17.63 -3.12 8.15
CA GLN A 294 17.28 -1.71 8.09
C GLN A 294 18.52 -0.80 8.01
N ASP A 295 19.63 -1.19 8.65
CA ASP A 295 20.89 -0.43 8.62
C ASP A 295 21.56 -0.44 7.24
N GLU A 296 21.16 -1.36 6.35
CA GLU A 296 21.64 -1.37 4.97
C GLU A 296 20.95 -0.30 4.11
N LEU A 297 19.77 0.18 4.53
CA LEU A 297 19.01 1.23 3.85
C LEU A 297 19.43 2.64 4.29
N VAL A 298 19.78 2.79 5.57
CA VAL A 298 20.12 4.09 6.17
C VAL A 298 21.56 4.02 6.63
N ARG A 299 22.47 4.68 5.90
CA ARG A 299 23.78 5.04 6.44
C ARG A 299 23.68 6.46 7.00
N PRO A 300 23.72 6.67 8.32
CA PRO A 300 23.72 8.01 8.89
C PRO A 300 24.94 8.78 8.37
N GLN A 301 24.71 9.97 7.82
CA GLN A 301 25.76 10.86 7.29
C GLN A 301 26.57 11.53 8.40
N ASP A 302 26.03 11.58 9.61
CA ASP A 302 26.66 12.23 10.75
C ASP A 302 26.98 11.18 11.81
N ASN A 303 28.20 11.23 12.34
CA ASN A 303 28.73 10.38 13.43
C ASN A 303 27.96 10.51 14.77
N LEU A 304 26.75 11.06 14.75
CA LEU A 304 25.88 11.33 15.90
C LEU A 304 24.67 10.39 15.95
N ILE A 305 24.36 9.64 14.88
CA ILE A 305 23.23 8.72 14.83
C ILE A 305 23.78 7.30 14.67
N ASN A 306 23.54 6.44 15.66
CA ASN A 306 24.19 5.13 15.77
C ASN A 306 23.39 3.99 15.09
N SER A 307 22.14 4.22 14.71
CA SER A 307 21.31 3.19 14.06
C SER A 307 20.24 3.78 13.13
N ALA A 308 19.73 2.96 12.20
CA ALA A 308 18.61 3.34 11.37
C ALA A 308 17.32 3.60 12.18
N GLU A 309 17.19 3.01 13.37
CA GLU A 309 16.04 3.24 14.25
C GLU A 309 16.01 4.66 14.82
N GLU A 310 17.18 5.19 15.15
CA GLU A 310 17.37 6.54 15.69
C GLU A 310 17.11 7.59 14.60
N TYR A 311 17.56 7.34 13.36
CA TYR A 311 17.25 8.17 12.20
C TYR A 311 15.74 8.24 11.88
N LEU A 312 15.01 7.12 12.00
CA LEU A 312 13.57 7.10 11.77
C LEU A 312 12.80 7.83 12.88
N LYS A 313 13.23 7.73 14.15
CA LYS A 313 12.62 8.48 15.27
C LYS A 313 12.72 10.00 15.06
N LEU A 314 13.91 10.47 14.68
CA LEU A 314 14.15 11.90 14.40
C LEU A 314 13.28 12.47 13.27
N ASN A 315 12.96 11.66 12.25
CA ASN A 315 12.10 12.10 11.15
C ASN A 315 10.60 12.04 11.50
N GLU A 316 10.18 11.18 12.43
CA GLU A 316 8.80 11.12 12.94
C GLU A 316 8.50 12.32 13.86
N ASP A 317 9.40 12.70 14.76
CA ASP A 317 9.24 13.86 15.66
C ASP A 317 9.17 15.21 14.92
N LEU A 318 9.83 15.31 13.76
CA LEU A 318 9.74 16.47 12.85
C LEU A 318 8.45 16.47 12.00
N GLY A 319 7.75 15.34 11.91
CA GLY A 319 6.52 15.16 11.13
C GLY A 319 5.23 15.40 11.92
N GLU A 320 5.28 15.34 13.26
CA GLU A 320 4.10 15.52 14.13
C GLU A 320 3.97 16.94 14.74
N SER A 321 4.92 17.86 14.49
CA SER A 321 4.96 19.19 15.12
C SER A 321 4.43 20.37 14.27
N PHE A 322 3.58 20.11 13.28
CA PHE A 322 2.78 21.15 12.62
C PHE A 322 1.30 20.79 12.58
N GLU A 323 0.67 20.66 13.75
CA GLU A 323 -0.72 21.11 13.86
C GLU A 323 -0.71 22.61 13.61
N SER A 324 -1.20 23.01 12.44
CA SER A 324 -1.52 24.40 12.17
C SER A 324 -2.48 24.89 13.27
N ASP A 325 -2.04 25.86 14.07
CA ASP A 325 -2.89 26.70 14.91
C ASP A 325 -3.95 27.40 14.03
N ILE A 326 -5.01 26.67 13.69
CA ILE A 326 -6.22 27.25 13.14
C ILE A 326 -7.03 27.67 14.37
N HIS A 327 -6.80 28.92 14.79
CA HIS A 327 -7.73 29.63 15.67
C HIS A 327 -9.09 29.73 14.97
N PHE A 328 -9.99 28.78 15.26
CA PHE A 328 -11.41 28.95 14.95
C PHE A 328 -11.92 30.13 15.77
N LYS A 329 -12.27 31.24 15.09
CA LYS A 329 -13.12 32.27 15.69
C LYS A 329 -14.45 31.61 16.06
N PRO A 330 -14.93 31.71 17.31
CA PRO A 330 -16.22 31.15 17.67
C PRO A 330 -17.31 31.85 16.86
N ILE A 331 -18.14 31.04 16.21
CA ILE A 331 -19.36 31.45 15.53
C ILE A 331 -20.28 32.10 16.60
N PRO A 332 -20.87 33.28 16.36
CA PRO A 332 -21.78 33.89 17.31
C PRO A 332 -23.01 32.99 17.48
N LYS A 333 -23.30 32.62 18.74
CA LYS A 333 -24.56 31.96 19.09
C LYS A 333 -25.73 32.84 18.65
N ILE A 334 -26.61 32.28 17.84
CA ILE A 334 -27.91 32.83 17.51
C ILE A 334 -28.68 32.98 18.83
N LYS A 335 -29.14 34.21 19.11
CA LYS A 335 -29.97 34.55 20.27
C LYS A 335 -31.32 33.85 20.16
N GLU A 336 -31.64 33.01 21.12
CA GLU A 336 -33.04 32.80 21.50
C GLU A 336 -33.57 34.11 22.12
N LEU A 337 -34.66 34.59 21.55
CA LEU A 337 -35.52 35.62 22.12
C LEU A 337 -36.09 35.09 23.45
N ASN A 338 -35.77 35.75 24.56
CA ASN A 338 -36.73 35.93 25.64
C ASN A 338 -36.36 37.13 26.53
N MET A 339 -37.41 37.83 26.97
CA MET A 339 -37.39 39.13 27.62
C MET A 339 -36.99 39.08 29.11
N LYS A 340 -36.55 40.28 29.58
CA LYS A 340 -36.55 40.84 30.95
C LYS A 340 -35.30 40.63 31.81
N GLY A 341 -34.77 41.75 32.33
CA GLY A 341 -34.09 41.80 33.62
C GLY A 341 -32.75 42.55 33.70
N ASN A 342 -32.84 43.88 33.78
CA ASN A 342 -31.91 44.91 34.30
C ASN A 342 -30.68 44.58 35.20
N LEU A 343 -29.68 45.48 35.09
CA LEU A 343 -28.53 45.84 35.96
C LEU A 343 -27.36 44.82 36.06
N SER A 344 -26.05 45.15 36.07
CA SER A 344 -25.27 46.40 36.16
C SER A 344 -23.76 46.11 35.92
N LYS A 345 -23.00 47.12 35.44
CA LYS A 345 -21.55 47.49 35.61
C LYS A 345 -20.54 46.39 36.06
N GLU A 346 -19.32 46.24 35.53
CA GLU A 346 -18.24 47.24 35.38
C GLU A 346 -16.98 46.61 34.70
N LYS A 347 -16.19 47.44 33.97
CA LYS A 347 -14.71 47.53 33.75
C LYS A 347 -13.81 46.28 34.01
N SER A 348 -12.67 45.99 33.36
CA SER A 348 -11.72 46.62 32.41
C SER A 348 -10.56 45.59 32.28
N LEU A 349 -9.89 45.36 31.13
CA LEU A 349 -8.59 45.97 30.77
C LEU A 349 -8.06 45.29 29.48
N LEU A 350 -7.58 46.12 28.55
CA LEU A 350 -6.67 45.80 27.43
C LEU A 350 -5.22 45.74 28.00
N ILE A 351 -4.12 45.27 27.39
CA ILE A 351 -3.44 45.43 26.08
C ILE A 351 -2.19 44.46 26.14
N PRO A 352 -1.17 44.42 25.23
CA PRO A 352 -1.06 44.25 23.77
C PRO A 352 -0.29 42.97 23.31
N SER A 353 -0.48 42.68 22.03
CA SER A 353 0.41 41.92 21.14
C SER A 353 1.72 42.63 20.79
N THR A 354 2.80 41.87 20.61
CA THR A 354 3.91 42.24 19.69
C THR A 354 4.43 40.99 18.98
N LYS A 355 4.28 40.98 17.66
CA LYS A 355 4.93 40.06 16.72
C LYS A 355 6.27 40.68 16.31
N GLU A 356 7.33 39.89 16.31
CA GLU A 356 8.48 40.11 15.42
C GLU A 356 8.67 38.86 14.57
N SER A 357 8.63 39.07 13.26
CA SER A 357 8.82 38.07 12.20
C SER A 357 10.23 38.27 11.66
N THR A 358 11.12 37.30 11.90
CA THR A 358 12.42 37.23 11.23
C THR A 358 12.36 36.21 10.09
N ASN A 359 12.40 36.73 8.86
CA ASN A 359 12.60 35.95 7.63
C ASN A 359 14.01 35.35 7.60
N LEU A 360 14.14 34.06 7.91
CA LEU A 360 15.34 33.27 7.62
C LEU A 360 15.22 32.67 6.21
N LYS A 361 16.04 33.13 5.27
CA LYS A 361 16.21 32.48 3.96
C LYS A 361 16.91 31.13 4.18
N GLU A 362 16.18 30.05 3.96
CA GLU A 362 16.70 28.68 4.00
C GLU A 362 17.83 28.50 2.98
N LYS A 363 18.98 27.99 3.42
CA LYS A 363 20.05 27.57 2.53
C LYS A 363 19.65 26.24 1.86
N PRO A 364 19.83 26.08 0.54
CA PRO A 364 19.47 24.84 -0.14
C PRO A 364 20.33 23.67 0.37
N GLN A 365 19.68 22.59 0.80
CA GLN A 365 20.34 21.34 1.19
C GLN A 365 20.73 20.53 -0.05
N VAL A 366 21.90 19.91 0.00
CA VAL A 366 22.46 19.09 -1.07
C VAL A 366 22.62 17.67 -0.55
N VAL A 367 22.13 16.68 -1.32
CA VAL A 367 22.13 15.25 -0.94
C VAL A 367 22.76 14.39 -2.02
N TRP A 368 23.40 13.29 -1.61
CA TRP A 368 23.97 12.28 -2.50
C TRP A 368 23.01 11.11 -2.66
N ILE A 369 22.66 10.79 -3.90
CA ILE A 369 21.82 9.63 -4.21
C ILE A 369 22.68 8.58 -4.93
N GLY A 370 22.91 7.43 -4.28
CA GLY A 370 23.66 6.29 -4.84
C GLY A 370 24.93 5.85 -4.10
N GLY A 371 25.13 6.22 -2.83
CA GLY A 371 26.31 5.83 -2.05
C GLY A 371 27.60 6.60 -2.43
N TYR A 372 28.78 6.01 -2.21
CA TYR A 372 30.10 6.64 -2.45
C TYR A 372 30.31 7.13 -3.89
N PHE A 373 29.62 6.53 -4.85
CA PHE A 373 29.65 6.89 -6.28
C PHE A 373 28.34 7.54 -6.77
N GLY A 374 27.49 8.02 -5.85
CA GLY A 374 26.22 8.65 -6.17
C GLY A 374 26.35 9.96 -6.97
N LYS A 375 25.22 10.59 -7.28
CA LYS A 375 25.19 11.91 -7.93
C LYS A 375 24.68 12.95 -6.93
N LEU A 376 25.24 14.17 -6.96
CA LEU A 376 24.76 15.29 -6.15
C LEU A 376 23.41 15.79 -6.67
N TYR A 377 22.49 16.05 -5.74
CA TYR A 377 21.23 16.72 -6.00
C TYR A 377 21.02 17.85 -4.99
N THR A 378 20.55 19.01 -5.46
CA THR A 378 19.99 20.04 -4.59
C THR A 378 18.53 19.69 -4.33
N VAL A 379 18.13 19.66 -3.07
CA VAL A 379 16.75 19.39 -2.66
C VAL A 379 16.06 20.72 -2.41
N GLN A 380 14.95 20.94 -3.09
CA GLN A 380 14.06 22.07 -2.83
C GLN A 380 12.68 21.55 -2.48
N LYS A 381 12.11 22.06 -1.40
CA LYS A 381 10.72 21.79 -1.02
C LYS A 381 9.83 22.76 -1.79
N MET A 382 8.96 22.24 -2.66
CA MET A 382 7.93 23.02 -3.35
C MET A 382 6.56 22.47 -2.96
N GLY A 383 5.93 23.10 -1.97
CA GLY A 383 4.69 22.60 -1.36
C GLY A 383 4.92 21.29 -0.61
N ASP A 384 4.09 20.28 -0.86
CA ASP A 384 4.15 18.96 -0.23
C ASP A 384 5.12 17.99 -0.93
N LYS A 385 5.89 18.46 -1.91
CA LYS A 385 6.81 17.64 -2.72
C LYS A 385 8.26 18.11 -2.57
N LEU A 386 9.18 17.15 -2.50
CA LEU A 386 10.61 17.39 -2.61
C LEU A 386 11.03 17.25 -4.08
N ILE A 387 11.67 18.27 -4.63
CA ILE A 387 12.19 18.29 -5.99
C ILE A 387 13.72 18.18 -5.92
N TYR A 388 14.26 17.19 -6.61
CA TYR A 388 15.69 16.92 -6.69
C TYR A 388 16.25 17.45 -8.01
N GLN A 389 17.11 18.45 -7.97
CA GLN A 389 17.81 18.96 -9.15
C GLN A 389 19.27 18.48 -9.15
N LYS A 390 19.66 17.77 -10.20
CA LYS A 390 21.01 17.24 -10.34
C LYS A 390 22.01 18.39 -10.46
N VAL A 391 23.01 18.43 -9.57
CA VAL A 391 24.08 19.42 -9.59
C VAL A 391 25.11 19.01 -10.64
N LYS A 392 25.50 19.92 -11.54
CA LYS A 392 26.64 19.67 -12.43
C LYS A 392 27.93 19.77 -11.60
N PRO A 393 28.88 18.82 -11.71
CA PRO A 393 30.13 18.90 -10.98
C PRO A 393 30.85 20.19 -11.34
N TYR A 394 31.26 20.92 -10.31
CA TYR A 394 32.08 22.13 -10.42
C TYR A 394 33.42 21.71 -11.06
N GLN A 395 33.69 22.19 -12.27
CA GLN A 395 35.03 22.07 -12.85
C GLN A 395 35.86 23.21 -12.27
N ASP A 396 36.76 22.89 -11.34
CA ASP A 396 37.79 23.82 -10.89
C ASP A 396 38.61 24.27 -12.11
N THR A 397 38.45 25.52 -12.49
CA THR A 397 39.38 26.20 -13.39
C THR A 397 40.40 26.89 -12.49
N PRO A 398 41.70 26.54 -12.57
CA PRO A 398 42.72 27.26 -11.82
C PRO A 398 42.83 28.68 -12.38
N GLU A 399 42.71 29.66 -11.48
CA GLU A 399 43.04 31.05 -11.77
C GLU A 399 44.53 31.16 -12.09
N GLU A 400 44.87 31.45 -13.35
CA GLU A 400 46.15 32.05 -13.72
C GLU A 400 45.93 33.36 -14.49
N ASN A 401 46.32 34.44 -13.80
CA ASN A 401 47.04 35.60 -14.30
C ASN A 401 46.56 36.30 -15.59
N LYS A 402 45.94 37.46 -15.36
CA LYS A 402 45.80 38.55 -16.34
C LYS A 402 47.18 39.01 -16.84
N VAL A 403 47.45 38.79 -18.13
CA VAL A 403 48.36 39.65 -18.90
C VAL A 403 47.67 40.06 -20.20
N ASN A 404 47.54 41.38 -20.36
CA ASN A 404 47.02 42.09 -21.52
C ASN A 404 47.66 41.65 -22.84
N LYS A 405 46.86 41.27 -23.86
CA LYS A 405 47.07 41.63 -25.27
C LYS A 405 45.74 41.74 -26.05
N LEU A 406 45.66 42.82 -26.83
CA LEU A 406 44.61 43.23 -27.77
C LEU A 406 44.47 42.29 -28.99
N PRO A 407 43.37 42.40 -29.77
CA PRO A 407 42.93 41.38 -30.73
C PRO A 407 43.58 41.53 -32.11
N PRO A 408 43.49 40.49 -32.97
CA PRO A 408 42.97 40.79 -34.31
C PRO A 408 42.13 39.69 -34.99
N VAL A 409 41.08 40.17 -35.69
CA VAL A 409 40.77 39.91 -37.11
C VAL A 409 40.21 38.54 -37.53
N THR A 410 38.88 38.53 -37.66
CA THR A 410 38.08 38.11 -38.82
C THR A 410 38.79 37.48 -40.03
N LYS A 411 38.44 36.22 -40.37
CA LYS A 411 38.28 35.76 -41.77
C LYS A 411 37.15 34.72 -41.95
N LYS A 412 36.14 35.17 -42.71
CA LYS A 412 35.31 34.52 -43.76
C LYS A 412 35.14 32.99 -43.71
N LYS A 413 33.91 32.48 -43.51
CA LYS A 413 32.91 32.13 -44.54
C LYS A 413 33.44 31.16 -45.61
N SER A 414 33.00 29.90 -45.55
CA SER A 414 32.69 29.11 -46.75
C SER A 414 31.28 28.54 -46.61
N LEU A 415 30.39 29.06 -47.46
CA LEU A 415 29.09 28.51 -47.79
C LEU A 415 29.28 27.20 -48.55
N LEU A 416 28.62 26.13 -48.12
CA LEU A 416 28.14 25.06 -48.98
C LEU A 416 26.79 24.60 -48.44
N SER A 417 25.76 25.07 -49.14
CA SER A 417 24.35 24.71 -49.01
C SER A 417 24.13 23.28 -49.52
N SER A 418 23.58 22.42 -48.68
CA SER A 418 22.78 21.28 -49.13
C SER A 418 21.44 21.32 -48.38
N GLU A 419 20.38 21.55 -49.14
CA GLU A 419 18.99 21.44 -48.68
C GLU A 419 18.71 19.96 -48.38
N GLY A 420 19.02 19.55 -47.15
CA GLY A 420 18.62 18.25 -46.62
C GLY A 420 17.27 18.39 -45.91
N ASN A 421 16.26 17.68 -46.39
CA ASN A 421 14.98 17.47 -45.71
C ASN A 421 15.20 17.12 -44.24
N THR A 422 15.00 18.08 -43.34
CA THR A 422 15.07 17.84 -41.90
C THR A 422 13.79 17.16 -41.45
N LEU A 423 13.83 15.84 -41.31
CA LEU A 423 12.81 15.07 -40.59
C LEU A 423 12.76 15.60 -39.14
N LYS A 424 11.58 16.05 -38.74
CA LYS A 424 11.27 16.52 -37.39
C LYS A 424 10.50 15.41 -36.67
N TYR A 425 10.96 15.05 -35.49
CA TYR A 425 10.29 14.08 -34.63
C TYR A 425 9.42 14.82 -33.61
N SER A 426 8.13 14.49 -33.58
CA SER A 426 7.19 14.96 -32.53
C SER A 426 7.21 14.07 -31.29
N ALA A 427 7.69 12.83 -31.42
CA ALA A 427 7.82 11.87 -30.33
C ALA A 427 9.03 10.96 -30.54
N CYS A 428 9.59 10.44 -29.45
CA CYS A 428 10.69 9.47 -29.52
C CYS A 428 10.17 8.10 -29.99
N PRO A 429 10.75 7.49 -31.04
CA PRO A 429 10.29 6.19 -31.55
C PRO A 429 10.55 5.03 -30.59
N GLU A 430 11.51 5.14 -29.67
CA GLU A 430 11.85 4.05 -28.75
C GLU A 430 11.09 4.12 -27.43
N CYS A 431 10.89 5.31 -26.84
CA CYS A 431 10.21 5.45 -25.55
C CYS A 431 8.82 6.08 -25.63
N GLY A 432 8.38 6.54 -26.80
CA GLY A 432 7.04 7.11 -27.02
C GLY A 432 6.80 8.45 -26.32
N THR A 433 7.85 9.12 -25.81
CA THR A 433 7.71 10.42 -25.16
C THR A 433 7.51 11.52 -26.20
N ASP A 434 6.40 12.25 -26.08
CA ASP A 434 6.11 13.43 -26.89
C ASP A 434 7.05 14.57 -26.53
N PHE A 435 7.61 15.22 -27.55
CA PHE A 435 8.48 16.37 -27.35
C PHE A 435 7.67 17.67 -27.38
N THR A 436 7.97 18.58 -26.45
CA THR A 436 7.37 19.94 -26.45
C THR A 436 7.95 20.85 -27.53
N SER A 437 9.00 20.41 -28.23
CA SER A 437 9.67 21.11 -29.33
C SER A 437 10.14 20.10 -30.39
N ASP A 438 10.16 20.50 -31.67
CA ASP A 438 10.63 19.64 -32.76
C ASP A 438 12.11 19.25 -32.57
N PHE A 439 12.39 17.94 -32.45
CA PHE A 439 13.76 17.42 -32.43
C PHE A 439 14.24 17.06 -33.83
N LYS A 440 15.52 17.32 -34.11
CA LYS A 440 16.15 17.04 -35.41
C LYS A 440 16.82 15.67 -35.42
N LYS A 441 16.85 15.05 -36.60
CA LYS A 441 17.69 13.87 -36.88
C LYS A 441 19.13 14.11 -36.42
N GLY A 442 19.64 13.18 -35.60
CA GLY A 442 20.96 13.21 -34.96
C GLY A 442 20.96 13.66 -33.50
N GLU A 443 19.86 14.25 -33.00
CA GLU A 443 19.73 14.64 -31.60
C GLU A 443 19.41 13.44 -30.70
N ILE A 444 19.81 13.54 -29.43
CA ILE A 444 19.65 12.48 -28.43
C ILE A 444 18.41 12.79 -27.61
N CYS A 445 17.48 11.84 -27.54
CA CYS A 445 16.29 11.93 -26.70
C CYS A 445 16.70 12.18 -25.24
N PRO A 446 16.27 13.28 -24.61
CA PRO A 446 16.69 13.62 -23.25
C PRO A 446 16.13 12.67 -22.18
N PHE A 447 15.11 11.87 -22.53
CA PHE A 447 14.43 10.97 -21.60
C PHE A 447 15.01 9.55 -21.58
N CYS A 448 15.39 9.00 -22.75
CA CYS A 448 15.91 7.63 -22.85
C CYS A 448 17.33 7.52 -23.40
N GLY A 449 17.91 8.60 -23.94
CA GLY A 449 19.25 8.58 -24.53
C GLY A 449 19.32 8.01 -25.96
N HIS A 450 18.18 7.65 -26.56
CA HIS A 450 18.13 7.18 -27.94
C HIS A 450 18.49 8.29 -28.93
N LYS A 451 19.35 8.00 -29.91
CA LYS A 451 19.72 8.95 -30.97
C LYS A 451 18.68 8.86 -32.10
N LEU A 452 18.02 9.97 -32.39
CA LEU A 452 16.97 10.03 -33.41
C LEU A 452 17.60 9.89 -34.81
N GLU A 453 17.45 8.73 -35.45
CA GLU A 453 18.05 8.44 -36.76
C GLU A 453 17.34 9.03 -37.97
#